data_AF-A0A1V4R7S6-F1
#
_entry.id   AF-A0A1V4R7S6-F1
#
_cell.length_a   1.000
_cell.length_b   1.000
_cell.length_c   1.000
_cell.angle_alpha   90.00
_cell.angle_beta   90.00
_cell.angle_gamma   90.00
#
_symmetry.space_group_name_H-M   'P 1'
#
loop_
_entity.id
_entity.type
_entity.pdbx_description
1 polymer ?
#
loop_
_entity_poly.entity_id
_entity_poly.type
_entity_poly.pdbx_seq_one_letter_code
_entity_poly.pdbx_strand_id
1 'polypeptide(L)' 'LKKKNIDLIITDHHTVPKNIPQSFAIINPKQPDCSFAYKNICGAFVAWYFCANINKSLDTNIDMSNFLDQQM' A
#
# COMPACT_ATOMS: atom_id res chain seq x y z
N LEU A 1 -1.87 -7.66 -17.94
CA LEU A 1 -1.09 -8.41 -16.94
C LEU A 1 -1.60 -9.85 -16.79
N LYS A 2 -2.91 -10.05 -16.59
CA LYS A 2 -3.53 -11.39 -16.53
C LYS A 2 -3.18 -12.34 -17.70
N LYS A 3 -3.27 -11.86 -18.95
CA LYS A 3 -2.86 -12.65 -20.15
C LYS A 3 -1.38 -13.05 -20.16
N LYS A 4 -0.54 -12.37 -19.37
CA LYS A 4 0.89 -12.65 -19.20
C LYS A 4 1.19 -13.42 -17.92
N ASN A 5 0.16 -13.88 -17.19
CA ASN A 5 0.30 -14.53 -15.88
C ASN A 5 1.10 -13.71 -14.85
N ILE A 6 0.86 -12.40 -14.81
CA ILE A 6 1.48 -11.49 -13.85
C ILE A 6 0.41 -10.98 -12.90
N ASP A 7 0.62 -11.22 -11.60
CA ASP A 7 -0.18 -10.64 -10.53
C ASP A 7 0.07 -9.13 -10.41
N LEU A 8 -1.01 -8.38 -10.14
CA LEU A 8 -0.96 -6.93 -10.01
C LEU A 8 -1.44 -6.54 -8.62
N ILE A 9 -0.57 -5.90 -7.85
CA ILE A 9 -0.94 -5.19 -6.62
C ILE A 9 -0.91 -3.70 -6.93
N ILE A 10 -1.99 -2.98 -6.64
CA ILE A 10 -2.09 -1.53 -6.82
C ILE A 10 -2.02 -0.87 -5.44
N THR A 11 -1.12 0.08 -5.28
CA THR A 11 -1.12 1.00 -4.14
C THR A 11 -1.56 2.38 -4.63
N ASP A 12 -2.51 3.01 -3.95
CA ASP A 12 -3.02 4.32 -4.34
C ASP A 12 -3.64 5.06 -3.13
N HIS A 13 -3.89 6.35 -3.29
CA HIS A 13 -4.48 7.24 -2.27
C HIS A 13 -5.53 8.21 -2.82
N HIS A 14 -5.81 8.15 -4.12
CA HIS A 14 -6.89 8.92 -4.74
C HIS A 14 -8.27 8.39 -4.35
N THR A 15 -9.32 9.14 -4.72
CA THR A 15 -10.70 8.71 -4.55
C THR A 15 -10.96 7.41 -5.31
N VAL A 16 -11.59 6.45 -4.65
CA VAL A 16 -11.89 5.15 -5.27
C VAL A 16 -13.04 5.32 -6.29
N PRO A 17 -12.82 5.00 -7.57
CA PRO A 17 -13.87 5.04 -8.58
C PRO A 17 -14.85 3.88 -8.41
N LYS A 18 -16.07 4.03 -8.96
CA LYS A 18 -17.09 2.94 -8.97
C LYS A 18 -16.58 1.67 -9.68
N ASN A 19 -15.81 1.85 -10.77
CA ASN A 19 -15.23 0.76 -11.53
C ASN A 19 -13.74 0.67 -11.21
N ILE A 20 -13.34 -0.42 -10.56
CA ILE A 20 -11.94 -0.67 -10.19
C ILE A 20 -11.26 -1.62 -11.20
N PRO A 21 -9.96 -1.47 -11.47
CA PRO A 21 -9.24 -2.34 -12.39
C PRO A 21 -9.06 -3.76 -11.82
N GLN A 22 -9.04 -4.75 -12.70
CA GLN A 22 -8.68 -6.11 -12.30
C GLN A 22 -7.25 -6.17 -11.78
N SER A 23 -7.10 -6.63 -10.54
CA SER A 23 -5.85 -6.75 -9.82
C SER A 23 -5.97 -7.89 -8.80
N PHE A 24 -4.84 -8.38 -8.30
CA PHE A 24 -4.78 -9.33 -7.19
C PHE A 24 -5.19 -8.65 -5.88
N ALA A 25 -4.70 -7.42 -5.65
CA ALA A 25 -5.07 -6.62 -4.50
C ALA A 25 -4.98 -5.11 -4.82
N ILE A 26 -5.80 -4.32 -4.13
CA ILE A 26 -5.75 -2.84 -4.15
C ILE A 26 -5.61 -2.36 -2.70
N ILE A 27 -4.54 -1.63 -2.43
CA ILE A 27 -4.25 -1.01 -1.14
C ILE A 27 -4.51 0.48 -1.29
N ASN A 28 -5.66 0.93 -0.79
CA ASN A 28 -6.03 2.34 -0.78
C ASN A 28 -6.79 2.65 0.52
N PRO A 29 -6.37 3.66 1.31
CA PRO A 29 -7.01 3.96 2.59
C PRO A 29 -8.47 4.43 2.43
N LYS A 30 -8.88 4.88 1.25
CA LYS A 30 -10.24 5.36 0.93
C LYS A 30 -11.18 4.27 0.42
N GLN A 31 -10.78 2.98 0.50
CA GLN A 31 -11.73 1.90 0.24
C GLN A 31 -12.94 2.00 1.19
N PRO A 32 -14.17 1.75 0.71
CA PRO A 32 -15.40 1.99 1.47
C PRO A 32 -15.46 1.25 2.82
N ASP A 33 -14.85 0.08 2.92
CA ASP A 33 -14.82 -0.81 4.08
C ASP A 33 -13.53 -0.71 4.90
N CYS A 34 -12.60 0.17 4.51
CA CYS A 34 -11.33 0.32 5.21
C CYS A 34 -11.54 1.10 6.53
N SER A 35 -11.12 0.54 7.66
CA SER A 35 -11.17 1.19 8.97
C SER A 35 -9.97 2.08 9.30
N PHE A 36 -8.95 2.13 8.43
CA PHE A 36 -7.74 2.92 8.67
C PHE A 36 -8.05 4.41 8.84
N ALA A 37 -7.61 5.00 9.95
CA ALA A 37 -8.00 6.35 10.35
C ALA A 37 -7.49 7.45 9.39
N TYR A 38 -6.30 7.28 8.82
CA TYR A 38 -5.65 8.33 8.02
C TYR A 38 -5.97 8.19 6.53
N LYS A 39 -7.15 8.70 6.14
CA LYS A 39 -7.67 8.59 4.76
C LYS A 39 -6.90 9.40 3.72
N ASN A 40 -6.20 10.45 4.13
CA ASN A 40 -5.62 11.46 3.23
C ASN A 40 -4.08 11.42 3.17
N ILE A 41 -3.45 10.28 3.47
CA ILE A 41 -2.01 10.10 3.28
C ILE A 41 -1.63 10.12 1.78
N CYS A 42 -0.38 10.47 1.46
CA CYS A 42 0.11 10.41 0.09
C CYS A 42 0.44 8.97 -0.34
N GLY A 43 0.59 8.73 -1.64
CA GLY A 43 0.94 7.41 -2.17
C GLY A 43 2.25 6.85 -1.60
N ALA A 44 3.25 7.70 -1.34
CA ALA A 44 4.51 7.27 -0.73
C ALA A 44 4.30 6.67 0.67
N PHE A 45 3.43 7.25 1.50
CA PHE A 45 3.08 6.68 2.80
C PHE A 45 2.30 5.37 2.67
N VAL A 46 1.42 5.23 1.67
CA VAL A 46 0.73 3.94 1.42
C VAL A 46 1.75 2.85 1.10
N ALA A 47 2.71 3.14 0.21
CA ALA A 47 3.79 2.22 -0.14
C ALA A 47 4.69 1.89 1.08
N TRP A 48 5.04 2.90 1.89
CA TRP A 48 5.84 2.69 3.10
C TRP A 48 5.13 1.77 4.10
N TYR A 49 3.83 2.00 4.38
CA TYR A 49 3.05 1.13 5.25
C TYR A 49 2.94 -0.29 4.69
N PHE A 50 2.82 -0.45 3.37
CA PHE A 50 2.81 -1.77 2.75
C PHE A 50 4.13 -2.51 3.01
N CYS A 51 5.28 -1.88 2.75
CA CYS A 51 6.59 -2.46 3.04
C CYS A 51 6.77 -2.76 4.54
N ALA A 52 6.38 -1.83 5.42
CA ALA A 52 6.49 -2.01 6.86
C ALA A 52 5.64 -3.19 7.38
N ASN A 53 4.45 -3.39 6.81
CA ASN A 53 3.60 -4.54 7.16
C ASN A 53 4.11 -5.85 6.56
N ILE A 54 4.75 -5.86 5.38
CA ILE A 54 5.44 -7.04 4.87
C ILE A 54 6.59 -7.41 5.81
N ASN A 55 7.45 -6.45 6.18
CA ASN A 55 8.56 -6.65 7.11
C ASN A 55 8.05 -7.27 8.43
N LYS A 56 6.97 -6.72 8.99
CA LYS A 56 6.32 -7.26 10.19
C LYS A 56 5.73 -8.67 9.98
N SER A 57 5.09 -8.92 8.83
CA SER A 57 4.43 -10.21 8.55
C SER A 57 5.41 -11.35 8.29
N LEU A 58 6.61 -11.01 7.81
CA LEU A 58 7.71 -11.94 7.58
C LEU A 58 8.64 -12.08 8.80
N ASP A 59 8.35 -11.40 9.91
CA ASP A 59 9.16 -11.38 11.13
C ASP A 59 10.64 -11.05 10.86
N THR A 60 10.89 -10.09 9.97
CA THR A 60 12.24 -9.66 9.60
C THR A 60 12.71 -8.50 10.47
N ASN A 61 14.01 -8.46 10.76
CA ASN A 61 14.65 -7.41 11.59
C ASN A 61 15.11 -6.19 10.76
N ILE A 62 14.37 -5.80 9.72
CA ILE A 62 14.71 -4.60 8.95
C ILE A 62 14.19 -3.38 9.71
N ASP A 63 15.10 -2.47 10.05
CA ASP A 63 14.73 -1.18 10.61
C ASP A 63 14.19 -0.27 9.51
N MET A 64 12.87 -0.12 9.50
CA MET A 64 12.14 0.69 8.52
C MET A 64 12.40 2.20 8.65
N SER A 65 12.93 2.66 9.79
CA SER A 65 13.22 4.09 10.02
C SER A 65 14.36 4.58 9.14
N ASN A 66 15.28 3.69 8.76
CA ASN A 66 16.38 3.99 7.85
C ASN A 66 15.92 4.43 6.44
N PHE A 67 14.67 4.18 6.06
CA PHE A 67 14.11 4.59 4.77
C PHE A 67 13.28 5.88 4.85
N LEU A 68 13.25 6.54 6.00
CA LEU A 68 12.64 7.86 6.15
C LEU A 68 13.71 8.94 5.99
N ASP A 69 13.39 9.99 5.24
CA ASP A 69 14.30 11.12 4.98
C ASP A 69 14.65 11.92 6.26
N GLN A 70 14.02 11.63 7.40
CA GLN A 70 14.26 12.31 8.68
C GLN A 70 15.45 11.73 9.47
N GLN A 71 16.44 11.14 8.82
CA GLN A 71 17.74 10.89 9.46
C GLN A 71 18.43 12.25 9.71
N MET A 72 18.11 12.88 10.85
CA MET A 72 18.97 13.86 11.52
C MET A 72 19.70 13.18 12.67
#